data_AF-A0A2X2VEF8-F1
#
_entry.id   AF-A0A2X2VEF8-F1
#
_cell.length_a   1.000
_cell.length_b   1.000
_cell.length_c   1.000
_cell.angle_alpha   90.00
_cell.angle_beta   90.00
_cell.angle_gamma   90.00
#
_symmetry.space_group_name_H-M   'P 1'
#
loop_
_entity.id
_entity.type
_entity.pdbx_description
1 polymer ?
#
loop_
_entity_poly.entity_id
_entity_poly.type
_entity_poly.pdbx_seq_one_letter_code
_entity_poly.pdbx_strand_id
1 'polypeptide(L)'
;MKLNLGMVTHNRFYDMAEKRDGVWKLFRRQSIYDMGSFTFPLGVVDIDQSAVAKYPREYAALAYLLEKSGFPVTRVFATRGSALEQQMKTEGQRWLSEPVV
;
A
#
# COMPACT_ATOMS: atom_id res chain seq x y z
N MET A 1 -24.23 -1.59 -3.92
CA MET A 1 -24.37 -0.32 -3.17
C MET A 1 -23.58 0.76 -3.93
N LYS A 2 -24.16 1.94 -4.19
CA LYS A 2 -23.40 3.07 -4.73
C LYS A 2 -22.90 3.91 -3.56
N LEU A 3 -21.58 4.03 -3.41
CA LEU A 3 -20.97 4.79 -2.30
C LEU A 3 -20.94 6.30 -2.55
N ASN A 4 -20.99 6.75 -3.82
CA ASN A 4 -20.80 8.16 -4.21
C ASN A 4 -19.55 8.81 -3.59
N LEU A 5 -18.55 7.98 -3.27
CA LEU A 5 -17.34 8.32 -2.55
C LEU A 5 -16.16 7.85 -3.39
N GLY A 6 -15.17 8.71 -3.56
CA GLY A 6 -13.90 8.39 -4.18
C GLY A 6 -12.78 8.39 -3.14
N MET A 7 -11.58 8.08 -3.60
CA MET A 7 -10.37 8.23 -2.80
C MET A 7 -9.16 8.42 -3.72
N VAL A 8 -8.09 8.97 -3.15
CA VAL A 8 -6.75 8.98 -3.76
C VAL A 8 -5.75 8.51 -2.72
N THR A 9 -4.83 7.65 -3.13
CA THR A 9 -3.72 7.19 -2.29
C THR A 9 -2.44 7.24 -3.07
N HIS A 10 -1.40 7.73 -2.41
CA HIS A 10 -0.03 7.70 -2.91
C HIS A 10 0.74 6.58 -2.20
N ASN A 11 1.47 5.80 -2.98
CA ASN A 11 2.41 4.80 -2.48
C ASN A 11 3.71 4.86 -3.28
N ARG A 12 4.80 4.42 -2.64
CA ARG A 12 6.10 4.16 -3.27
C ARG A 12 6.25 2.67 -3.50
N PHE A 13 6.91 2.31 -4.60
CA PHE A 13 7.41 0.95 -4.76
C PHE A 13 8.86 0.86 -4.30
N TYR A 14 9.18 -0.19 -3.53
CA TYR A 14 10.53 -0.58 -3.19
C TYR A 14 10.81 -1.92 -3.88
N ASP A 15 11.33 -1.82 -5.10
CA ASP A 15 11.49 -2.92 -6.05
C ASP A 15 12.90 -3.49 -6.01
N MET A 16 12.99 -4.81 -6.03
CA MET A 16 14.22 -5.56 -6.28
C MET A 16 14.14 -6.12 -7.70
N ALA A 17 15.09 -5.75 -8.54
CA ALA A 17 15.16 -6.17 -9.94
C ALA A 17 16.46 -6.92 -10.19
N GLU A 18 16.38 -8.02 -10.93
CA GLU A 18 17.54 -8.86 -11.25
C GLU A 18 17.55 -9.21 -12.74
N LYS A 19 18.74 -9.53 -13.25
CA LYS A 19 18.94 -9.95 -14.63
C LYS A 19 19.22 -11.45 -14.66
N ARG A 20 18.33 -12.23 -15.31
CA ARG A 20 18.51 -13.68 -15.53
C ARG A 20 18.42 -13.97 -17.02
N ASP A 21 19.33 -14.78 -17.54
CA ASP A 21 19.42 -15.13 -18.97
C ASP A 21 19.38 -13.91 -19.90
N GLY A 22 20.07 -12.83 -19.51
CA GLY A 22 20.11 -11.60 -20.29
C GLY A 22 18.92 -10.64 -20.11
N VAL A 23 17.89 -11.01 -19.34
CA VAL A 23 16.64 -10.24 -19.23
C VAL A 23 16.42 -9.70 -17.81
N TRP A 24 16.12 -8.41 -17.69
CA TRP A 24 15.74 -7.78 -16.42
C TRP A 24 14.28 -8.07 -16.07
N LYS A 25 14.03 -8.47 -14.82
CA LYS A 25 12.69 -8.64 -14.27
C LYS A 25 12.61 -8.09 -12.85
N LEU A 26 11.39 -7.74 -12.41
CA LEU A 26 11.12 -7.46 -11.02
C LEU A 26 11.08 -8.79 -10.25
N PHE A 27 12.09 -9.01 -9.42
CA PHE A 27 12.16 -10.18 -8.53
C PHE A 27 11.13 -10.06 -7.41
N ARG A 28 11.02 -8.88 -6.80
CA ARG A 28 10.07 -8.60 -5.72
C ARG A 28 9.68 -7.14 -5.75
N ARG A 29 8.36 -6.90 -5.78
CA ARG A 29 7.75 -5.58 -5.65
C ARG A 29 7.09 -5.44 -4.30
N GLN A 30 7.42 -4.36 -3.61
CA GLN A 30 6.84 -4.03 -2.31
C GLN A 30 6.26 -2.63 -2.37
N SER A 31 5.13 -2.42 -1.71
CA SER A 31 4.44 -1.13 -1.69
C SER A 31 4.48 -0.52 -0.29
N ILE A 32 4.82 0.76 -0.22
CA ILE A 32 4.83 1.57 1.00
C ILE A 32 3.86 2.73 0.80
N TYR A 33 2.80 2.77 1.59
CA TYR A 33 1.77 3.79 1.50
C TYR A 33 2.17 5.06 2.28
N ASP A 34 2.11 6.21 1.62
CA ASP A 34 2.56 7.47 2.24
C ASP A 34 1.42 8.35 2.72
N MET A 35 0.33 8.41 1.95
CA MET A 35 -0.84 9.22 2.28
C MET A 35 -2.06 8.77 1.46
N GLY A 36 -3.23 8.98 2.04
CA GLY A 36 -4.50 8.73 1.38
C GLY A 36 -5.56 9.68 1.91
N SER A 37 -6.51 10.03 1.05
CA SER A 37 -7.67 10.84 1.41
C SER A 37 -8.91 10.38 0.67
N PHE A 38 -10.07 10.61 1.28
CA PHE A 38 -11.34 10.51 0.61
C PHE A 38 -11.51 11.68 -0.36
N THR A 39 -12.19 11.42 -1.46
CA THR A 39 -12.61 12.44 -2.42
C THR A 39 -14.13 12.37 -2.59
N PHE A 40 -14.75 13.51 -2.82
CA PHE A 40 -16.21 13.66 -2.79
C PHE A 40 -16.71 14.21 -4.14
N PRO A 41 -16.60 13.43 -5.24
CA PRO A 41 -16.87 13.93 -6.58
C PRO A 41 -18.34 14.33 -6.81
N LEU A 42 -19.26 13.82 -5.98
CA LEU A 42 -20.71 14.06 -6.08
C LEU A 42 -21.29 14.72 -4.81
N GLY A 43 -20.44 15.38 -4.00
CA GLY A 43 -20.82 15.96 -2.72
C GLY A 43 -20.35 15.14 -1.51
N VAL A 44 -20.40 15.77 -0.33
CA VAL A 44 -19.96 15.16 0.93
C VAL A 44 -20.85 13.98 1.30
N VAL A 45 -20.23 12.88 1.71
CA VAL A 45 -20.90 11.65 2.15
C VAL A 45 -20.41 11.31 3.56
N ASP A 46 -21.32 10.85 4.42
CA ASP A 46 -20.96 10.39 5.76
C ASP A 46 -20.09 9.13 5.70
N ILE A 47 -18.98 9.17 6.43
CA ILE A 47 -18.02 8.08 6.50
C ILE A 47 -18.10 7.44 7.87
N ASP A 48 -18.30 6.12 7.88
CA ASP A 48 -18.24 5.29 9.08
C ASP A 48 -16.81 5.30 9.66
N GLN A 49 -16.62 6.15 10.66
CA GLN A 49 -15.34 6.40 11.31
C GLN A 49 -14.77 5.14 11.98
N SER A 50 -15.64 4.26 12.48
CA SER A 50 -15.22 3.02 13.15
C SER A 50 -14.57 2.05 12.16
N ALA A 51 -15.07 1.98 10.93
CA ALA A 51 -14.47 1.19 9.87
C ALA A 51 -13.13 1.78 9.40
N VAL A 52 -13.04 3.11 9.27
CA VAL A 52 -11.79 3.79 8.89
C VAL A 52 -10.70 3.57 9.94
N ALA A 53 -11.05 3.67 11.23
CA ALA A 53 -10.09 3.55 12.34
C ALA A 53 -9.41 2.17 12.46
N LYS A 54 -9.92 1.14 11.77
CA LYS A 54 -9.29 -0.18 11.70
C LYS A 54 -7.98 -0.17 10.89
N TYR A 55 -7.78 0.84 10.04
CA TYR A 55 -6.70 0.87 9.06
C TYR A 55 -5.72 2.01 9.34
N PRO A 56 -4.41 1.81 9.06
CA PRO A 56 -3.44 2.90 9.03
C PRO A 56 -3.86 4.05 8.13
N ARG A 57 -3.67 5.28 8.64
CA ARG A 57 -4.16 6.52 8.03
C ARG A 57 -3.71 6.68 6.57
N GLU A 58 -2.51 6.24 6.24
CA GLU A 58 -1.88 6.39 4.94
C GLU A 58 -2.63 5.68 3.80
N TYR A 59 -3.43 4.65 4.14
CA TYR A 59 -4.24 3.92 3.15
C TYR A 59 -5.68 3.67 3.62
N ALA A 60 -6.11 4.29 4.73
CA ALA A 60 -7.43 4.04 5.31
C ALA A 60 -8.58 4.35 4.35
N ALA A 61 -8.45 5.40 3.52
CA ALA A 61 -9.46 5.71 2.50
C ALA A 61 -9.60 4.60 1.44
N LEU A 62 -8.49 3.99 1.02
CA LEU A 62 -8.49 2.87 0.07
C LEU A 62 -9.11 1.64 0.73
N ALA A 63 -8.63 1.31 1.92
CA ALA A 63 -9.09 0.14 2.67
C ALA A 63 -10.59 0.23 3.00
N TYR A 64 -11.10 1.42 3.35
CA TYR A 64 -12.52 1.65 3.56
C TYR A 64 -13.34 1.36 2.31
N LEU A 65 -12.94 1.90 1.15
CA LEU A 65 -13.66 1.67 -0.11
C LEU A 65 -13.65 0.19 -0.50
N LEU A 66 -12.51 -0.49 -0.30
CA LEU A 66 -12.39 -1.93 -0.56
C LEU A 66 -13.29 -2.74 0.39
N GLU A 67 -13.28 -2.47 1.70
CA GLU A 67 -14.16 -3.14 2.69
C GLU A 67 -15.63 -2.96 2.33
N LYS A 68 -16.09 -1.72 2.07
CA LYS A 68 -17.49 -1.45 1.71
C LYS A 68 -17.86 -2.00 0.32
N SER A 69 -16.88 -2.34 -0.51
CA SER A 69 -17.05 -3.01 -1.80
C SER A 69 -16.92 -4.54 -1.73
N GLY A 70 -16.74 -5.11 -0.54
CA GLY A 70 -16.67 -6.57 -0.32
C GLY A 70 -15.27 -7.18 -0.38
N PHE A 71 -14.22 -6.37 -0.35
CA PHE A 71 -12.81 -6.79 -0.41
C PHE A 71 -12.03 -6.28 0.82
N PRO A 72 -12.36 -6.73 2.05
CA PRO A 72 -11.71 -6.23 3.25
C PRO A 72 -10.20 -6.47 3.23
N VAL A 73 -9.44 -5.50 3.73
CA VAL A 73 -7.99 -5.63 3.86
C VAL A 73 -7.68 -6.46 5.10
N THR A 74 -7.12 -7.65 4.91
CA THR A 74 -6.91 -8.64 5.99
C THR A 74 -5.53 -8.60 6.63
N ARG A 75 -4.61 -7.78 6.10
CA ARG A 75 -3.25 -7.66 6.61
C ARG A 75 -2.81 -6.21 6.67
N VAL A 76 -1.79 -5.95 7.48
CA VAL A 76 -1.16 -4.64 7.56
C VAL A 76 -0.11 -4.50 6.46
N PHE A 77 -0.20 -3.41 5.70
CA PHE A 77 0.79 -3.03 4.70
C PHE A 77 1.74 -1.97 5.26
N ALA A 78 2.94 -1.88 4.68
CA ALA A 78 3.92 -0.88 5.08
C ALA A 78 3.39 0.53 4.81
N THR A 79 3.65 1.42 5.76
CA THR A 79 3.38 2.86 5.65
C THR A 79 4.65 3.66 5.83
N ARG A 80 4.63 4.94 5.45
CA ARG A 80 5.78 5.83 5.62
C ARG A 80 6.28 5.83 7.06
N GLY A 81 7.52 5.41 7.25
CA GLY A 81 8.19 5.34 8.55
C GLY A 81 7.85 4.10 9.39
N SER A 82 6.96 3.22 8.93
CA SER A 82 6.55 2.04 9.70
C SER A 82 7.70 1.05 9.88
N ALA A 83 7.62 0.20 10.91
CA ALA A 83 8.55 -0.92 11.08
C ALA A 83 8.62 -1.83 9.85
N LEU A 84 7.48 -2.04 9.17
CA LEU A 84 7.44 -2.79 7.90
C LEU A 84 8.27 -2.12 6.78
N GLU A 85 8.24 -0.79 6.61
CA GLU A 85 9.10 -0.10 5.63
C GLU A 85 10.58 -0.30 5.99
N GLN A 86 10.93 -0.18 7.27
CA GLN A 86 12.31 -0.37 7.74
C GLN A 86 12.79 -1.80 7.46
N GLN A 87 11.96 -2.80 7.77
CA GLN A 87 12.24 -4.20 7.48
C GLN A 87 12.41 -4.44 5.96
N MET A 88 11.50 -3.92 5.14
CA MET A 88 11.59 -4.03 3.68
C MET A 88 12.91 -3.49 3.14
N LYS A 89 13.36 -2.33 3.64
CA LYS A 89 14.64 -1.73 3.25
C LYS A 89 15.84 -2.55 3.72
N THR A 90 15.82 -3.03 4.97
CA THR A 90 16.89 -3.89 5.51
C THR A 90 17.01 -5.19 4.71
N GLU A 91 15.90 -5.85 4.39
CA GLU A 91 15.88 -7.05 3.55
C GLU A 91 16.40 -6.77 2.14
N GLY A 92 15.99 -5.65 1.54
CA GLY A 92 16.46 -5.27 0.20
C GLY A 92 17.94 -4.95 0.13
N GLN A 93 18.48 -4.26 1.14
CA GLN A 93 19.93 -4.01 1.24
C GLN A 93 20.72 -5.30 1.42
N ARG A 94 20.23 -6.21 2.28
CA ARG A 94 20.85 -7.54 2.44
C ARG A 94 20.88 -8.29 1.11
N TRP A 95 19.73 -8.39 0.44
CA TRP A 95 19.60 -9.03 -0.88
C TRP A 95 20.55 -8.42 -1.91
N LEU A 96 20.69 -7.09 -1.96
CA LEU A 96 21.57 -6.42 -2.91
C LEU A 96 23.07 -6.68 -2.62
N SER A 97 23.43 -6.91 -1.36
CA SER A 97 24.81 -7.12 -0.93
C SER A 97 25.27 -8.58 -1.03
N GLU A 98 24.35 -9.54 -1.08
CA GLU A 98 24.67 -10.96 -1.16
C GLU A 98 25.13 -11.32 -2.58
N PRO A 99 26.25 -12.06 -2.74
CA PRO A 99 26.67 -12.56 -4.04
C PRO A 99 25.58 -13.46 -4.63
N VAL A 100 25.23 -13.22 -5.89
CA VAL A 100 24.40 -14.16 -6.65
C VAL A 100 25.23 -15.42 -6.86
N VAL A 101 24.88 -16.51 -6.17
CA VAL A 101 25.47 -17.85 -6.37
C VAL A 101 25.00 -18.42 -7.69
#